data_AF-A0A933C0L3-F1
#
_entry.id   AF-A0A933C0L3-F1
#
_cell.length_a   1.000
_cell.length_b   1.000
_cell.length_c   1.000
_cell.angle_alpha   90.00
_cell.angle_beta   90.00
_cell.angle_gamma   90.00
#
_symmetry.space_group_name_H-M   'P 1'
#
loop_
_entity.id
_entity.type
_entity.pdbx_description
1 polymer ?
#
loop_
_entity_poly.entity_id
_entity_poly.type
_entity_poly.pdbx_seq_one_letter_code
_entity_poly.pdbx_strand_id
1 'polypeptide(L)'
;VARVIIVSELERCWPNYLGAWLLARTLWRRNRLSRLDAPLSVRRAFKRSELLALSRRAGLANPRVYRHYFHRLVLVSPSHARLRSG
;
A
#
# COMPACT_ATOMS: atom_id res chain seq x y z
N VAL A 1 6.22 10.97 -24.43
CA VAL A 1 5.24 10.26 -23.57
C VAL A 1 5.50 10.63 -22.12
N ALA A 2 4.52 11.19 -21.40
CA ALA A 2 4.65 11.47 -19.97
C ALA A 2 4.65 10.16 -19.17
N ARG A 3 5.50 10.06 -18.14
CA ARG A 3 5.61 8.87 -17.27
C ARG A 3 5.09 9.19 -15.88
N VAL A 4 4.38 8.24 -15.27
CA VAL A 4 3.80 8.37 -13.92
C VAL A 4 4.12 7.12 -13.12
N ILE A 5 4.46 7.30 -11.85
CA ILE A 5 4.63 6.22 -10.86
C ILE A 5 3.29 6.05 -10.14
N ILE A 6 2.78 4.83 -10.14
CA ILE A 6 1.57 4.44 -9.42
C ILE A 6 1.92 3.28 -8.49
N VAL A 7 1.58 3.41 -7.21
CA VAL A 7 1.76 2.34 -6.21
C VAL A 7 0.41 2.06 -5.56
N SER A 8 -0.01 0.80 -5.60
CA SER A 8 -1.22 0.31 -4.93
C SER A 8 -0.83 -0.41 -3.65
N GLU A 9 -1.37 0.04 -2.53
CA GLU A 9 -1.01 -0.45 -1.20
C GLU A 9 -2.25 -0.66 -0.33
N LEU A 10 -2.17 -1.58 0.63
CA LEU A 10 -3.20 -1.77 1.65
C LEU A 10 -3.06 -0.71 2.73
N GLU A 11 -4.17 -0.16 3.21
CA GLU A 11 -4.12 0.68 4.40
C GLU A 11 -3.95 -0.18 5.65
N ARG A 12 -2.97 0.17 6.47
CA ARG A 12 -2.84 -0.39 7.82
C ARG A 12 -3.88 0.23 8.74
N CYS A 13 -5.02 -0.45 8.86
CA CYS A 13 -6.12 -0.06 9.73
C CYS A 13 -6.79 -1.29 10.37
N TRP A 14 -7.50 -1.04 11.48
CA TRP A 14 -8.20 -2.09 12.24
C TRP A 14 -9.25 -2.86 11.44
N PRO A 15 -10.11 -2.23 10.62
CA PRO A 15 -11.09 -2.96 9.82
C PRO A 15 -10.45 -3.95 8.84
N ASN A 16 -9.36 -3.57 8.16
CA ASN A 16 -8.62 -4.50 7.30
C ASN A 16 -8.04 -5.68 8.06
N TYR A 17 -7.51 -5.42 9.27
CA TYR A 17 -6.94 -6.49 10.09
C TYR A 17 -8.01 -7.48 10.52
N LEU A 18 -9.15 -6.97 10.99
CA LEU A 18 -10.29 -7.78 11.40
C LEU A 18 -10.85 -8.58 10.22
N GLY A 19 -11.02 -7.96 9.05
CA GLY A 19 -11.46 -8.64 7.83
C GLY A 19 -10.50 -9.77 7.42
N ALA A 20 -9.20 -9.49 7.35
CA ALA A 20 -8.19 -10.50 7.04
C ALA A 20 -8.18 -11.65 8.07
N TRP A 21 -8.33 -11.33 9.35
CA TRP A 21 -8.41 -12.31 10.44
C TRP A 21 -9.68 -13.19 10.34
N LEU A 22 -10.83 -12.59 10.04
CA LEU A 22 -12.09 -13.31 9.85
C LEU A 22 -12.02 -14.24 8.63
N LEU A 23 -11.49 -13.75 7.51
CA LEU A 23 -11.29 -14.55 6.30
C LEU A 23 -10.31 -15.69 6.54
N ALA A 24 -9.20 -15.44 7.26
CA ALA A 24 -8.26 -16.47 7.68
C ALA A 24 -8.92 -17.57 8.55
N ARG A 25 -9.85 -17.19 9.43
CA ARG A 25 -10.59 -18.13 10.30
C ARG A 25 -11.80 -18.81 9.66
N THR A 26 -12.27 -18.34 8.51
CA THR A 26 -13.46 -18.87 7.85
C THR A 26 -13.11 -19.45 6.48
N LEU A 27 -13.04 -18.61 5.45
CA LEU A 27 -12.92 -18.98 4.04
C LEU A 27 -11.52 -19.53 3.69
N TRP A 28 -10.47 -18.99 4.30
CA TRP A 28 -9.09 -19.41 4.03
C TRP A 28 -8.57 -20.45 5.02
N ARG A 29 -9.44 -21.10 5.81
CA ARG A 29 -9.00 -22.10 6.79
C ARG A 29 -8.14 -23.21 6.18
N ARG A 30 -8.42 -23.60 4.94
CA ARG A 30 -7.70 -24.63 4.18
C ARG A 30 -6.48 -24.10 3.41
N ASN A 31 -6.34 -22.79 3.24
CA ASN A 31 -5.19 -22.18 2.58
C ASN A 31 -4.20 -21.66 3.64
N ARG A 32 -3.16 -22.46 3.92
CA ARG A 32 -2.15 -22.15 4.94
C ARG A 32 -1.44 -20.81 4.69
N LEU A 33 -1.17 -20.47 3.42
CA LEU A 33 -0.48 -19.23 3.07
C LEU A 33 -1.36 -18.02 3.42
N SER A 34 -2.56 -17.93 2.84
CA SER A 34 -3.46 -16.78 3.09
C SER A 34 -3.89 -16.67 4.56
N ARG A 35 -4.07 -17.80 5.25
CA ARG A 35 -4.44 -17.83 6.68
C ARG A 35 -3.40 -17.17 7.58
N LEU A 36 -2.12 -17.38 7.30
CA LEU A 36 -1.02 -16.86 8.12
C LEU A 36 -0.58 -15.47 7.64
N ASP A 37 -0.55 -15.27 6.33
CA ASP A 37 0.07 -14.09 5.74
C ASP A 37 -0.89 -12.91 5.58
N ALA A 38 -2.20 -13.14 5.45
CA ALA A 38 -3.15 -12.02 5.26
C ALA A 38 -3.21 -11.06 6.46
N PRO A 39 -3.33 -11.51 7.73
CA PRO A 39 -3.27 -10.60 8.87
C PRO A 39 -1.90 -9.93 9.02
N LEU A 40 -0.82 -10.65 8.69
CA LEU A 40 0.55 -10.12 8.74
C LEU A 40 0.77 -9.03 7.69
N SER A 41 0.24 -9.22 6.49
CA SER A 41 0.26 -8.25 5.39
C SER A 41 -0.37 -6.93 5.82
N VAL A 42 -1.55 -6.95 6.46
CA VAL A 42 -2.18 -5.72 6.99
C VAL A 42 -1.29 -5.02 8.00
N ARG A 43 -0.66 -5.77 8.91
CA ARG A 43 0.23 -5.20 9.94
C ARG A 43 1.48 -4.57 9.35
N ARG A 44 2.00 -5.13 8.24
CA ARG A 44 3.18 -4.62 7.53
C ARG A 44 2.87 -3.49 6.55
N ALA A 45 1.62 -3.35 6.15
CA ALA A 45 1.18 -2.29 5.25
C ALA A 45 1.37 -0.89 5.86
N PHE A 46 1.17 0.15 5.05
CA PHE A 46 1.39 1.54 5.46
C PHE A 46 0.10 2.24 5.90
N LYS A 47 0.23 3.17 6.84
CA LYS A 47 -0.75 4.25 6.98
C LYS A 47 -0.55 5.26 5.84
N ARG A 48 -1.60 6.01 5.50
CA ARG A 48 -1.54 7.07 4.47
C ARG A 48 -0.39 8.06 4.70
N SER A 49 -0.19 8.51 5.94
CA SER A 49 0.87 9.45 6.29
C SER A 49 2.26 8.85 6.12
N GLU A 50 2.42 7.57 6.45
CA GLU A 50 3.70 6.85 6.34
C GLU A 50 4.07 6.62 4.87
N LEU A 51 3.11 6.25 4.02
CA LEU A 51 3.31 6.08 2.58
C LEU A 51 3.67 7.42 1.91
N LEU A 52 3.02 8.51 2.30
CA LEU A 52 3.34 9.85 1.84
C LEU A 52 4.72 10.32 2.33
N ALA A 53 5.08 10.03 3.58
CA ALA A 53 6.40 10.36 4.11
C ALA A 53 7.51 9.57 3.40
N LEU A 54 7.29 8.27 3.16
CA LEU A 54 8.24 7.40 2.46
C LEU A 54 8.49 7.89 1.03
N SER A 55 7.44 8.24 0.29
CA SER A 55 7.58 8.75 -1.08
C SER A 55 8.33 10.09 -1.16
N ARG A 56 8.08 10.99 -0.20
CA ARG A 56 8.86 12.24 -0.09
C ARG A 56 10.33 11.96 0.18
N ARG A 57 10.64 11.03 1.10
CA ARG A 57 12.01 10.60 1.40
C ARG A 57 12.69 9.91 0.21
N ALA A 58 11.93 9.21 -0.63
CA ALA A 58 12.41 8.61 -1.87
C ALA A 58 12.64 9.66 -2.99
N GLY A 59 12.34 10.93 -2.75
CA GLY A 59 12.54 12.00 -3.72
C GLY A 59 11.53 12.01 -4.86
N LEU A 60 10.34 11.41 -4.66
CA LEU A 60 9.25 11.51 -5.63
C LEU A 60 8.76 12.95 -5.74
N ALA A 61 8.49 13.41 -6.96
CA ALA A 61 8.04 14.77 -7.23
C ALA A 61 6.54 14.89 -7.01
N ASN A 62 6.09 15.74 -6.08
CA ASN A 62 4.66 15.99 -5.80
C ASN A 62 3.82 14.71 -5.57
N PRO A 63 4.24 13.78 -4.68
CA PRO A 63 3.49 12.56 -4.44
C PRO A 63 2.14 12.86 -3.78
N ARG A 64 1.09 12.21 -4.27
CA ARG A 64 -0.27 12.28 -3.71
C ARG A 64 -0.73 10.87 -3.34
N VAL A 65 -1.39 10.75 -2.19
CA VAL A 65 -1.98 9.48 -1.73
C VAL A 65 -3.48 9.62 -1.58
N TYR A 66 -4.20 8.82 -2.35
CA TYR A 66 -5.65 8.71 -2.35
C TYR A 66 -6.09 7.45 -1.60
N ARG A 67 -7.25 7.52 -0.96
CA ARG A 67 -7.89 6.36 -0.34
C ARG A 67 -9.11 5.98 -1.17
N HIS A 68 -9.22 4.70 -1.50
CA HIS A 68 -10.33 4.12 -2.23
C HIS A 68 -11.06 3.07 -1.38
N TYR A 69 -12.14 2.52 -1.93
CA TYR A 69 -12.90 1.42 -1.34
C TYR A 69 -11.99 0.24 -0.96
N PHE A 70 -12.46 -0.54 0.02
CA PHE A 70 -11.71 -1.65 0.62
C PHE A 70 -10.32 -1.25 1.14
N HIS A 71 -10.24 -0.05 1.73
CA HIS A 71 -9.05 0.43 2.42
C HIS A 71 -7.79 0.35 1.56
N ARG A 72 -7.94 0.71 0.29
CA ARG A 72 -6.83 0.77 -0.67
C ARG A 72 -6.23 2.16 -0.68
N LEU A 73 -4.92 2.23 -0.55
CA LEU A 73 -4.15 3.44 -0.78
C LEU A 73 -3.57 3.39 -2.19
N VAL A 74 -3.71 4.49 -2.93
CA VAL A 74 -3.08 4.67 -4.23
C VAL A 74 -2.19 5.89 -4.15
N LEU A 75 -0.88 5.65 -4.29
CA LEU A 75 0.10 6.72 -4.45
C LEU A 75 0.30 6.99 -5.94
N VAL A 76 0.27 8.27 -6.29
CA VAL A 76 0.55 8.76 -7.64
C VAL A 76 1.62 9.84 -7.57
N SER A 77 2.61 9.75 -8.44
CA SER A 77 3.65 10.77 -8.61
C SER A 77 4.07 10.87 -10.07
N PRO A 78 4.19 12.07 -10.65
CA PRO A 78 4.95 12.24 -11.88
C PRO A 78 6.32 11.56 -11.80
N SER A 79 6.69 10.84 -12.86
CA SER A 79 8.04 10.31 -13.01
C SER A 79 8.89 11.40 -13.65
N HIS A 80 9.41 12.31 -12.81
CA HIS A 80 10.50 13.16 -13.26
C HIS A 80 11.73 12.27 -13.30
N ALA A 81 12.08 11.79 -14.49
CA ALA A 81 13.38 11.16 -14.70
C ALA A 81 14.42 12.23 -14.35
N ARG A 82 14.91 12.19 -13.12
CA ARG A 82 16.07 12.97 -12.71
C ARG A 82 17.22 12.34 -13.49
N LEU A 83 17.46 12.83 -14.71
CA LEU A 83 18.70 12.58 -15.44
C LEU A 83 19.81 13.01 -14.48
N ARG A 84 20.42 12.03 -13.83
CA ARG A 84 21.70 12.21 -13.15
C ARG A 84 22.73 12.34 -14.26
N SER A 85 22.89 13.56 -14.77
CA SER A 85 24.09 14.01 -15.45
C SER A 85 24.92 14.74 -14.40
N GLY A 86 26.02 14.12 -14.01
CA GLY A 86 27.00 14.56 -13.03
C GLY A 86 28.03 13.46 -12.88
#